data_AF-A0A9C7L9E2-F1
#
_entry.id   AF-A0A9C7L9E2-F1
#
_cell.length_a   1.000
_cell.length_b   1.000
_cell.length_c   1.000
_cell.angle_alpha   90.00
_cell.angle_beta   90.00
_cell.angle_gamma   90.00
#
_symmetry.space_group_name_H-M   'P 1'
#
loop_
_entity.id
_entity.type
_entity.pdbx_description
1 polymer ?
#
loop_
_entity_poly.entity_id
_entity_poly.type
_entity_poly.pdbx_seq_one_letter_code
_entity_poly.pdbx_strand_id
1 'polypeptide(L)'
;MNYERFLIENGILPIERNWNHFRINHVKPVDEVAKNQVRGYIENNVANHNGLYIYKNNKGEILYIGKGKPLKNRLYSHFLESFQPVKGDTKDQRWHPFFLKHQGEHDVYWIELETEKDRQIIEKMLEYVLNPLFAKPPPPPPHVLPLMDHPLKPSLVKKENKKQNPTDY
;
A
#
# COMPACT_ATOMS: atom_id res chain seq x y z
N MET A 1 -15.53 -20.51 1.64
CA MET A 1 -16.48 -19.40 1.39
C MET A 1 -16.13 -18.80 0.05
N ASN A 2 -17.09 -18.65 -0.88
CA ASN A 2 -16.82 -18.05 -2.19
C ASN A 2 -17.10 -16.54 -2.09
N TYR A 3 -16.04 -15.74 -1.89
CA TYR A 3 -16.15 -14.29 -1.73
C TYR A 3 -16.64 -13.60 -3.00
N GLU A 4 -16.23 -14.06 -4.18
CA GLU A 4 -16.68 -13.50 -5.45
C GLU A 4 -18.21 -13.63 -5.59
N ARG A 5 -18.75 -14.82 -5.32
CA ARG A 5 -20.20 -15.05 -5.32
C ARG A 5 -20.94 -14.13 -4.35
N PHE A 6 -20.43 -14.00 -3.12
CA PHE A 6 -21.00 -13.08 -2.14
C PHE A 6 -21.02 -11.63 -2.65
N LEU A 7 -19.92 -11.16 -3.25
CA LEU A 7 -19.83 -9.81 -3.80
C LEU A 7 -20.79 -9.60 -4.98
N ILE A 8 -20.99 -10.60 -5.85
CA ILE A 8 -21.96 -10.54 -6.96
C ILE A 8 -23.39 -10.49 -6.42
N GLU A 9 -23.75 -11.39 -5.50
CA GLU A 9 -25.10 -11.48 -4.94
C GLU A 9 -25.51 -10.22 -4.17
N ASN A 10 -24.54 -9.48 -3.62
CA ASN A 10 -24.77 -8.22 -2.90
C ASN A 10 -24.57 -6.98 -3.79
N GLY A 11 -24.48 -7.14 -5.11
CA GLY A 11 -24.37 -6.01 -6.05
C GLY A 11 -23.05 -5.22 -5.94
N ILE A 12 -22.02 -5.78 -5.32
CA ILE A 12 -20.69 -5.16 -5.25
C ILE A 12 -19.89 -5.41 -6.54
N LEU A 13 -20.06 -6.59 -7.16
CA LEU A 13 -19.50 -6.90 -8.47
C LEU A 13 -20.61 -7.07 -9.52
N PRO A 14 -20.36 -6.75 -10.81
CA PRO A 14 -19.13 -6.16 -11.36
C PRO A 14 -19.00 -4.65 -11.06
N ILE A 15 -17.77 -4.18 -10.87
CA ILE A 15 -17.48 -2.80 -10.44
C ILE A 15 -18.02 -1.78 -11.44
N GLU A 16 -17.75 -2.01 -12.73
CA GLU A 16 -18.03 -1.08 -13.83
C GLU A 16 -19.52 -0.78 -14.01
N ARG A 17 -20.40 -1.64 -13.47
CA ARG A 17 -21.85 -1.48 -13.56
C ARG A 17 -22.45 -0.90 -12.30
N ASN A 18 -21.92 -1.28 -11.14
CA ASN A 18 -22.60 -1.08 -9.87
C ASN A 18 -22.01 0.09 -9.06
N TRP A 19 -20.84 0.60 -9.44
CA TRP A 19 -20.13 1.64 -8.69
C TRP A 19 -20.26 2.99 -9.40
N ASN A 20 -20.26 4.07 -8.61
CA ASN A 20 -20.07 5.41 -9.14
C ASN A 20 -18.67 5.53 -9.74
N HIS A 21 -18.51 6.35 -10.77
CA HIS A 21 -17.26 6.44 -11.52
C HIS A 21 -16.91 7.88 -11.89
N PHE A 22 -15.64 8.20 -11.78
CA PHE A 22 -15.05 9.41 -12.36
C PHE A 22 -13.58 9.16 -12.72
N ARG A 23 -12.98 10.07 -13.47
CA ARG A 23 -11.56 10.00 -13.87
C ARG A 23 -10.76 11.14 -13.26
N ILE A 24 -9.58 10.83 -12.75
CA ILE A 24 -8.67 11.80 -12.16
C ILE A 24 -7.25 11.62 -12.70
N ASN A 25 -6.54 12.72 -12.88
CA ASN A 25 -5.14 12.72 -13.31
C ASN A 25 -4.19 12.89 -12.11
N HIS A 26 -3.43 11.84 -11.81
CA HIS A 26 -2.43 11.79 -10.74
C HIS A 26 -1.08 12.30 -11.24
N VAL A 27 -1.01 13.60 -11.51
CA VAL A 27 0.24 14.29 -11.85
C VAL A 27 0.42 15.51 -10.95
N LYS A 28 1.68 15.91 -10.75
CA LYS A 28 2.00 17.12 -9.99
C LYS A 28 1.32 18.34 -10.65
N PRO A 29 0.48 19.09 -9.93
CA PRO A 29 -0.10 20.33 -10.43
C PRO A 29 0.96 21.35 -10.79
N VAL A 30 0.66 22.17 -11.80
CA VAL A 30 1.52 23.29 -12.21
C VAL A 30 1.57 24.39 -11.15
N ASP A 31 0.48 24.57 -10.40
CA ASP A 31 0.35 25.57 -9.34
C ASP A 31 -0.71 25.16 -8.30
N GLU A 32 -0.90 26.01 -7.29
CA GLU A 32 -1.89 25.79 -6.23
C GLU A 32 -3.35 25.95 -6.73
N VAL A 33 -3.59 26.68 -7.82
CA VAL A 33 -4.94 26.82 -8.39
C VAL A 33 -5.37 25.49 -8.99
N ALA A 34 -4.53 24.88 -9.82
CA ALA A 34 -4.75 23.55 -10.40
C ALA A 34 -4.90 22.48 -9.31
N LYS A 35 -4.09 22.56 -8.24
CA LYS A 35 -4.21 21.64 -7.10
C LYS A 35 -5.55 21.76 -6.38
N ASN A 36 -6.02 22.99 -6.16
CA ASN A 36 -7.33 23.23 -5.54
C ASN A 36 -8.49 22.82 -6.46
N GLN A 37 -8.34 22.94 -7.78
CA GLN A 37 -9.31 22.44 -8.75
C GLN A 37 -9.45 20.92 -8.66
N VAL A 38 -8.33 20.17 -8.56
CA VAL A 38 -8.38 18.71 -8.36
C VAL A 38 -9.06 18.37 -7.04
N ARG A 39 -8.76 19.09 -5.97
CA ARG A 39 -9.42 18.90 -4.67
C ARG A 39 -10.93 19.11 -4.76
N GLY A 40 -11.37 20.20 -5.39
CA GLY A 40 -12.79 20.50 -5.60
C GLY A 40 -13.47 19.48 -6.52
N TYR A 41 -12.77 19.00 -7.55
CA TYR A 41 -13.26 17.96 -8.43
C TYR A 41 -13.51 16.63 -7.68
N ILE A 42 -12.57 16.20 -6.83
CA ILE A 42 -12.76 15.03 -5.95
C ILE A 42 -13.99 15.26 -5.06
N GLU A 43 -14.06 16.41 -4.39
CA GLU A 43 -15.15 16.75 -3.48
C GLU A 43 -16.53 16.74 -4.17
N ASN A 44 -16.63 17.25 -5.40
CA ASN A 44 -17.88 17.24 -6.16
C ASN A 44 -18.33 15.82 -6.56
N ASN A 45 -17.39 14.90 -6.75
CA ASN A 45 -17.69 13.53 -7.17
C ASN A 45 -18.08 12.61 -6.01
N VAL A 46 -17.52 12.80 -4.81
CA VAL A 46 -17.74 11.88 -3.67
C VAL A 46 -18.34 12.55 -2.44
N ALA A 47 -18.48 13.88 -2.45
CA ALA A 47 -18.99 14.68 -1.34
C ALA A 47 -18.40 14.28 0.03
N ASN A 48 -19.25 14.12 1.04
CA ASN A 48 -18.87 13.65 2.37
C ASN A 48 -19.14 12.16 2.59
N HIS A 49 -19.34 11.38 1.52
CA HIS A 49 -19.67 9.97 1.65
C HIS A 49 -18.52 9.17 2.25
N ASN A 50 -18.89 8.18 3.06
CA ASN A 50 -17.98 7.15 3.54
C ASN A 50 -18.08 5.95 2.61
N GLY A 51 -16.99 5.23 2.40
CA GLY A 51 -17.10 4.12 1.46
C GLY A 51 -15.81 3.45 1.08
N LEU A 52 -15.89 2.70 0.00
CA LEU A 52 -14.78 2.06 -0.69
C LEU A 52 -14.53 2.73 -2.03
N TYR A 53 -13.27 2.71 -2.46
CA TYR A 53 -12.86 3.15 -3.78
C TYR A 53 -11.82 2.21 -4.37
N ILE A 54 -11.77 2.18 -5.70
CA ILE A 54 -10.86 1.38 -6.50
C ILE A 54 -10.21 2.29 -7.54
N TYR A 55 -8.88 2.27 -7.59
CA TYR A 55 -8.10 2.88 -8.67
C TYR A 55 -7.81 1.84 -9.75
N LYS A 56 -8.16 2.16 -11.00
CA LYS A 56 -7.85 1.39 -12.20
C LYS A 56 -7.07 2.27 -13.18
N ASN A 57 -6.00 1.76 -13.76
CA ASN A 57 -5.24 2.50 -14.77
C ASN A 57 -5.85 2.33 -16.17
N ASN A 58 -5.33 3.06 -17.15
CA ASN A 58 -5.74 2.98 -18.55
C ASN A 58 -5.49 1.62 -19.23
N LYS A 59 -4.66 0.74 -18.64
CA LYS A 59 -4.46 -0.64 -19.09
C LYS A 59 -5.50 -1.60 -18.52
N GLY A 60 -6.40 -1.10 -17.68
CA GLY A 60 -7.41 -1.86 -16.98
C GLY A 60 -6.90 -2.61 -15.74
N GLU A 61 -5.67 -2.35 -15.30
CA GLU A 61 -5.09 -2.96 -14.10
C GLU A 61 -5.65 -2.29 -12.83
N ILE A 62 -6.07 -3.09 -11.87
CA ILE A 62 -6.49 -2.59 -10.55
C ILE A 62 -5.24 -2.27 -9.74
N LEU A 63 -5.02 -0.98 -9.52
CA LEU A 63 -3.85 -0.48 -8.80
C LEU A 63 -4.02 -0.67 -7.29
N TYR A 64 -5.15 -0.19 -6.77
CA TYR A 64 -5.36 -0.06 -5.35
C TYR A 64 -6.85 -0.11 -5.01
N ILE A 65 -7.16 -0.70 -3.86
CA ILE A 65 -8.48 -0.73 -3.25
C ILE A 65 -8.31 -0.15 -1.85
N GLY A 66 -9.17 0.79 -1.49
CA GLY A 66 -9.10 1.41 -0.18
C GLY A 66 -10.46 1.85 0.33
N LYS A 67 -10.49 2.18 1.61
CA LYS A 67 -11.63 2.79 2.29
C LYS A 67 -11.38 4.25 2.67
N GLY A 68 -12.45 5.04 2.78
CA GLY A 68 -12.41 6.42 3.21
C GLY A 68 -13.55 6.79 4.16
N LYS A 69 -13.25 7.72 5.08
CA LYS A 69 -14.20 8.31 6.04
C LYS A 69 -13.79 9.77 6.34
N PRO A 70 -14.13 10.75 5.49
CA PRO A 70 -14.83 10.62 4.20
C PRO A 70 -13.89 10.18 3.06
N LEU A 71 -14.48 9.73 1.94
CA LEU A 71 -13.78 9.34 0.71
C LEU A 71 -12.88 10.46 0.17
N LYS A 72 -13.38 11.70 0.11
CA LYS A 72 -12.65 12.84 -0.46
C LYS A 72 -11.27 13.05 0.17
N ASN A 73 -11.16 12.82 1.48
CA ASN A 73 -9.90 13.00 2.19
C ASN A 73 -8.86 11.96 1.77
N ARG A 74 -9.25 10.68 1.67
CA ARG A 74 -8.32 9.62 1.26
C ARG A 74 -7.95 9.70 -0.22
N LEU A 75 -8.91 9.97 -1.08
CA LEU A 75 -8.64 10.18 -2.51
C LEU A 75 -7.68 11.35 -2.73
N TYR A 76 -7.89 12.47 -2.04
CA TYR A 76 -6.97 13.61 -2.11
C TYR A 76 -5.60 13.30 -1.52
N SER A 77 -5.49 12.53 -0.43
CA SER A 77 -4.19 12.05 0.06
C SER A 77 -3.43 11.24 -1.00
N HIS A 78 -4.09 10.30 -1.68
CA HIS A 78 -3.48 9.49 -2.73
C HIS A 78 -3.05 10.32 -3.95
N PHE A 79 -3.82 11.35 -4.29
CA PHE A 79 -3.40 12.34 -5.28
C PHE A 79 -2.10 13.06 -4.86
N LEU A 80 -2.02 13.55 -3.61
CA LEU A 80 -0.79 14.18 -3.10
C LEU A 80 0.40 13.21 -3.06
N GLU A 81 0.16 11.96 -2.63
CA GLU A 81 1.15 10.87 -2.63
C GLU A 81 1.71 10.56 -4.02
N SER A 82 1.06 11.04 -5.09
CA SER A 82 1.61 10.89 -6.43
C SER A 82 2.81 11.79 -6.68
N PHE A 83 3.05 12.83 -5.87
CA PHE A 83 4.15 13.79 -6.10
C PHE A 83 4.82 14.33 -4.83
N GLN A 84 4.34 13.97 -3.65
CA GLN A 84 4.98 14.31 -2.38
C GLN A 84 4.62 13.31 -1.27
N PRO A 85 5.49 13.13 -0.26
CA PRO A 85 5.14 12.38 0.94
C PRO A 85 3.97 13.04 1.70
N VAL A 86 3.03 12.23 2.19
CA VAL A 86 1.91 12.68 3.02
C VAL A 86 2.08 12.15 4.45
N LYS A 87 1.87 13.02 5.45
CA LYS A 87 1.93 12.62 6.86
C LYS A 87 0.85 11.58 7.15
N GLY A 88 1.22 10.48 7.81
CA GLY A 88 0.32 9.37 8.09
C GLY A 88 0.39 8.23 7.08
N ASP A 89 1.29 8.32 6.07
CA ASP A 89 1.78 7.11 5.39
C ASP A 89 2.34 6.18 6.48
N THR A 90 1.87 4.94 6.49
CA THR A 90 2.06 4.00 7.60
C THR A 90 3.55 3.64 7.78
N LYS A 91 3.86 2.75 8.72
CA LYS A 91 5.22 2.31 9.08
C LYS A 91 6.09 1.95 7.86
N ASP A 92 5.47 1.51 6.77
CA ASP A 92 6.17 1.04 5.57
C ASP A 92 6.32 2.13 4.48
N GLN A 93 5.70 3.31 4.64
CA GLN A 93 5.75 4.45 3.70
C GLN A 93 5.55 4.07 2.23
N ARG A 94 4.63 3.13 1.97
CA ARG A 94 4.50 2.48 0.66
C ARG A 94 3.63 3.25 -0.32
N TRP A 95 2.73 4.10 0.16
CA TRP A 95 1.78 4.75 -0.74
C TRP A 95 2.46 5.79 -1.62
N HIS A 96 3.32 6.66 -1.07
CA HIS A 96 4.02 7.65 -1.90
C HIS A 96 4.85 7.02 -3.04
N PRO A 97 5.75 6.04 -2.78
CA PRO A 97 6.47 5.37 -3.87
C PRO A 97 5.56 4.67 -4.88
N PHE A 98 4.44 4.09 -4.42
CA PHE A 98 3.50 3.41 -5.30
C PHE A 98 2.79 4.40 -6.23
N PHE A 99 2.13 5.42 -5.69
CA PHE A 99 1.40 6.39 -6.50
C PHE A 99 2.34 7.26 -7.35
N LEU A 100 3.57 7.52 -6.89
CA LEU A 100 4.60 8.16 -7.71
C LEU A 100 4.98 7.32 -8.95
N LYS A 101 5.06 5.99 -8.80
CA LYS A 101 5.34 5.08 -9.93
C LYS A 101 4.15 4.93 -10.88
N HIS A 102 2.94 5.08 -10.35
CA HIS A 102 1.70 4.88 -11.07
C HIS A 102 1.00 6.21 -11.39
N GLN A 103 1.73 7.27 -11.75
CA GLN A 103 1.13 8.54 -12.17
C GLN A 103 0.29 8.43 -13.47
N GLY A 104 -0.54 9.45 -13.71
CA GLY A 104 -1.34 9.61 -14.93
C GLY A 104 -2.84 9.52 -14.68
N GLU A 105 -3.60 9.30 -15.75
CA GLU A 105 -5.06 9.16 -15.65
C GLU A 105 -5.47 7.82 -15.03
N HIS A 106 -6.40 7.90 -14.08
CA HIS A 106 -7.00 6.74 -13.43
C HIS A 106 -8.52 6.85 -13.40
N ASP A 107 -9.16 5.72 -13.66
CA ASP A 107 -10.56 5.54 -13.35
C ASP A 107 -10.71 5.24 -11.85
N VAL A 108 -11.53 6.03 -11.17
CA VAL A 108 -11.88 5.85 -9.76
C VAL A 108 -13.32 5.37 -9.70
N TYR A 109 -13.49 4.15 -9.21
CA TYR A 109 -14.79 3.61 -8.88
C TYR A 109 -15.01 3.77 -7.39
N TRP A 110 -16.21 4.15 -6.96
CA TRP A 110 -16.54 4.20 -5.54
C TRP A 110 -17.99 3.80 -5.23
N ILE A 111 -18.22 3.32 -4.01
CA ILE A 111 -19.55 3.05 -3.44
C ILE A 111 -19.62 3.58 -2.02
N GLU A 112 -20.81 3.99 -1.62
CA GLU A 112 -21.09 4.36 -0.24
C GLU A 112 -21.25 3.11 0.63
N LEU A 113 -20.55 3.10 1.76
CA LEU A 113 -20.67 2.09 2.80
C LEU A 113 -20.45 2.78 4.14
N GLU A 114 -21.50 2.88 4.95
CA GLU A 114 -21.49 3.71 6.16
C GLU A 114 -20.77 3.08 7.36
N THR A 115 -20.90 1.77 7.54
CA THR A 115 -20.27 1.12 8.69
C THR A 115 -18.78 0.86 8.43
N GLU A 116 -17.95 1.12 9.43
CA GLU A 116 -16.51 0.85 9.32
C GLU A 116 -16.20 -0.65 9.19
N LYS A 117 -16.99 -1.47 9.87
CA LYS A 117 -16.84 -2.91 9.87
C LYS A 117 -17.12 -3.48 8.48
N ASP A 118 -18.17 -3.02 7.80
CA ASP A 118 -18.47 -3.50 6.44
C ASP A 118 -17.42 -3.03 5.46
N ARG A 119 -16.96 -1.77 5.55
CA ARG A 119 -15.83 -1.29 4.73
C ARG A 119 -14.60 -2.17 4.91
N GLN A 120 -14.22 -2.51 6.15
CA GLN A 120 -13.07 -3.38 6.41
C GLN A 120 -13.24 -4.78 5.82
N ILE A 121 -14.40 -5.40 6.01
CA ILE A 121 -14.66 -6.76 5.54
C ILE A 121 -14.69 -6.81 4.01
N ILE A 122 -15.45 -5.91 3.38
CA ILE A 122 -15.63 -5.87 1.93
C ILE A 122 -14.32 -5.47 1.24
N GLU A 123 -13.54 -4.53 1.80
CA GLU A 123 -12.19 -4.20 1.31
C GLU A 123 -11.32 -5.46 1.22
N LYS A 124 -11.30 -6.31 2.26
CA LYS A 124 -10.51 -7.55 2.26
C LYS A 124 -11.03 -8.61 1.31
N MET A 125 -12.35 -8.72 1.14
CA MET A 125 -12.94 -9.60 0.12
C MET A 125 -12.53 -9.15 -1.29
N LEU A 126 -12.60 -7.84 -1.56
CA LEU A 126 -12.22 -7.27 -2.84
C LEU A 126 -10.72 -7.41 -3.12
N GLU A 127 -9.86 -7.14 -2.13
CA GLU A 127 -8.41 -7.37 -2.25
C GLU A 127 -8.10 -8.82 -2.62
N TYR A 128 -8.79 -9.79 -1.99
CA TYR A 128 -8.62 -11.21 -2.27
C TYR A 128 -9.09 -11.59 -3.68
N VAL A 129 -10.27 -11.12 -4.10
CA VAL A 129 -10.88 -11.49 -5.38
C VAL A 129 -10.20 -10.79 -6.56
N LEU A 130 -9.82 -9.53 -6.39
CA LEU A 130 -9.35 -8.66 -7.48
C LEU A 130 -7.83 -8.51 -7.54
N ASN A 131 -7.11 -8.91 -6.48
CA ASN A 131 -5.65 -8.95 -6.42
C ASN A 131 -4.96 -7.65 -6.88
N PRO A 132 -5.24 -6.49 -6.24
CA PRO A 132 -4.71 -5.20 -6.67
C PRO A 132 -3.18 -5.16 -6.58
N LEU A 133 -2.53 -4.38 -7.46
CA LEU A 133 -1.07 -4.29 -7.52
C LEU A 133 -0.43 -3.88 -6.19
N PHE A 134 -1.05 -2.97 -5.45
CA PHE A 134 -0.54 -2.51 -4.15
C PHE A 134 -0.53 -3.59 -3.06
N ALA A 135 -1.45 -4.57 -3.12
CA ALA A 135 -1.52 -5.62 -2.11
C ALA A 135 -0.31 -6.58 -2.17
N LYS A 136 0.44 -6.59 -3.27
CA LYS A 136 1.67 -7.37 -3.40
C LYS A 136 2.74 -6.79 -2.46
N PRO A 137 3.38 -7.61 -1.60
CA PRO A 137 4.48 -7.12 -0.78
C PRO A 137 5.59 -6.55 -1.68
N PRO A 138 6.35 -5.53 -1.22
CA PRO A 138 7.50 -5.06 -1.97
C PRO A 138 8.47 -6.22 -2.19
N PRO A 139 9.19 -6.27 -3.33
CA PRO A 139 10.22 -7.26 -3.52
C PRO A 139 11.23 -7.16 -2.37
N PRO A 140 11.79 -8.29 -1.90
CA PRO A 140 12.84 -8.24 -0.89
C PRO A 140 13.98 -7.33 -1.42
N PRO A 141 14.64 -6.57 -0.52
CA PRO A 141 15.79 -5.78 -0.94
C PRO A 141 16.79 -6.67 -1.68
N PRO A 142 17.44 -6.17 -2.74
CA PRO A 142 18.47 -6.95 -3.43
C PRO A 142 19.46 -7.44 -2.38
N HIS A 143 19.71 -8.75 -2.38
CA HIS A 143 20.60 -9.40 -1.42
C HIS A 143 21.87 -8.57 -1.30
N VAL A 144 22.08 -7.94 -0.14
CA VAL A 144 23.41 -7.50 0.27
C VAL A 144 24.20 -8.79 0.33
N LEU A 145 25.03 -9.03 -0.69
CA LEU A 145 26.02 -10.10 -0.63
C LEU A 145 26.70 -9.99 0.73
N PRO A 146 26.79 -11.07 1.52
CA PRO A 146 27.53 -11.03 2.76
C PRO A 146 28.91 -10.48 2.42
N LEU A 147 29.32 -9.38 3.09
CA LEU A 147 30.73 -8.98 3.08
C LEU A 147 31.49 -10.23 3.52
N MET A 148 32.20 -10.85 2.58
CA MET A 148 33.03 -12.00 2.91
C MET A 148 34.06 -11.54 3.94
N ASP A 149 34.04 -12.23 5.06
CA ASP A 149 34.85 -11.95 6.23
C ASP A 149 36.32 -11.71 5.87
N HIS A 150 36.86 -10.59 6.35
CA HIS A 150 38.29 -10.38 6.45
C HIS A 150 38.95 -11.52 7.24
N PRO A 151 40.21 -11.87 6.91
CA PRO A 151 40.84 -13.10 7.35
C PRO A 151 41.01 -13.19 8.88
N LEU A 152 40.76 -14.40 9.38
CA LEU A 152 40.94 -14.86 10.76
C LEU A 152 42.23 -14.32 11.39
N LYS A 153 42.10 -13.64 12.54
CA LYS A 153 43.22 -13.33 13.43
C LYS A 153 43.81 -14.63 14.01
N PRO A 154 45.13 -14.75 14.19
CA PRO A 154 45.75 -15.93 14.79
C PRO A 154 45.40 -16.05 16.28
N SER A 155 45.00 -17.26 16.66
CA SER A 155 44.71 -17.71 18.03
C SER A 155 45.94 -17.64 18.94
N LEU A 156 45.80 -16.96 20.08
CA LEU A 156 46.79 -16.95 21.16
C LEU A 156 46.82 -18.29 21.90
N VAL A 157 47.99 -18.91 21.88
CA VAL A 157 48.39 -20.12 22.60
C VAL A 157 48.26 -19.91 24.12
N LYS A 158 47.46 -20.74 24.79
CA LYS A 158 47.51 -20.91 26.25
C LYS A 158 48.64 -21.89 26.60
N LYS A 159 49.63 -21.43 27.36
CA LYS A 159 50.67 -22.27 27.95
C LYS A 159 50.13 -23.03 29.16
N GLU A 160 50.24 -24.35 29.13
CA GLU A 160 50.09 -25.23 30.28
C GLU A 160 51.26 -25.02 31.26
N ASN A 161 50.97 -24.97 32.57
CA ASN A 161 51.97 -25.16 33.62
C ASN A 161 51.57 -26.38 34.45
N LYS A 162 52.30 -27.48 34.22
CA LYS A 162 52.39 -28.64 35.13
C LYS A 162 53.20 -28.24 36.36
N LYS A 163 52.72 -28.57 37.56
CA LYS A 163 53.58 -28.83 38.72
C LYS A 163 53.17 -30.14 39.37
N GLN A 164 54.19 -30.97 39.55
CA GLN A 164 54.19 -32.35 40.02
C GLN A 164 53.95 -32.45 41.52
N ASN A 165 53.21 -33.50 41.93
CA ASN A 165 53.30 -34.08 43.26
C ASN A 165 54.55 -34.98 43.34
N PRO A 166 55.23 -35.05 44.50
CA PRO A 166 55.99 -36.22 44.90
C PRO A 166 55.28 -37.01 46.01
N THR A 167 55.53 -38.31 45.95
CA THR A 167 55.07 -39.45 46.74
C THR A 167 55.62 -39.54 48.17
N ASP A 168 54.84 -40.22 49.02
CA ASP A 168 55.15 -41.13 50.14
C ASP A 168 56.57 -41.15 50.74
N TYR A 169 56.65 -40.95 52.06
CA TYR A 169 57.21 -41.86 53.06
C TYR A 169 56.61 -41.55 54.45
#